data_AF-A0A4R0JPW2-F1
#
_entry.id   AF-A0A4R0JPW2-F1
#
_cell.length_a   1.000
_cell.length_b   1.000
_cell.length_c   1.000
_cell.angle_alpha   90.00
_cell.angle_beta   90.00
_cell.angle_gamma   90.00
#
_symmetry.space_group_name_H-M   'P 1'
#
loop_
_entity.id
_entity.type
_entity.pdbx_description
1 polymer ?
#
loop_
_entity_poly.entity_id
_entity_poly.type
_entity_poly.pdbx_seq_one_letter_code
_entity_poly.pdbx_strand_id
1 'polypeptide(L)'
;MSGHARRRIAPLACLLAAVGLLFAGRFVQFDDVSGFGSERWIFPLGILALILAVVAVVIAWADPRARLWLGIALAILLALLVWQHAANDGFRFIWTSDEGELAELEVVLALVAVVLMTTAGAALGGGRWLVRVAAYLCGSVALVFVAFLAGLTYYDATACKSSDGDCLAPLGGMVWGLVAIPVCLVAIVVIEVVLWRRTKSG
;
A
#
# COMPACT_ATOMS: atom_id res chain seq x y z
N MET A 1 25.78 -4.64 -22.03
CA MET A 1 25.15 -5.05 -20.74
C MET A 1 24.48 -6.40 -20.93
N SER A 2 24.78 -7.39 -20.07
CA SER A 2 24.11 -8.69 -20.12
C SER A 2 22.59 -8.55 -19.89
N GLY A 3 21.78 -9.41 -20.51
CA GLY A 3 20.32 -9.34 -20.44
C GLY A 3 19.76 -9.38 -19.00
N HIS A 4 20.51 -9.94 -18.05
CA HIS A 4 20.15 -9.99 -16.63
C HIS A 4 20.34 -8.64 -15.91
N ALA A 5 21.38 -7.87 -16.24
CA ALA A 5 21.59 -6.54 -15.64
C ALA A 5 20.50 -5.57 -16.10
N ARG A 6 20.11 -5.62 -17.39
CA ARG A 6 19.05 -4.77 -17.95
C ARG A 6 17.69 -5.01 -17.30
N ARG A 7 17.35 -6.27 -17.00
CA ARG A 7 16.08 -6.65 -16.34
C ARG A 7 15.99 -6.17 -14.88
N ARG A 8 17.12 -5.98 -14.20
CA ARG A 8 17.15 -5.43 -12.83
C ARG A 8 17.09 -3.91 -12.78
N ILE A 9 17.73 -3.24 -13.75
CA ILE A 9 17.82 -1.78 -13.77
C ILE A 9 16.53 -1.14 -14.26
N ALA A 10 15.87 -1.74 -15.25
CA ALA A 10 14.62 -1.21 -15.82
C ALA A 10 13.51 -0.92 -14.78
N PRO A 11 13.15 -1.85 -13.86
CA PRO A 11 12.09 -1.58 -12.88
C PRO A 11 12.49 -0.49 -11.86
N LEU A 12 13.75 -0.45 -11.45
CA LEU A 12 14.25 0.59 -10.55
C LEU A 12 14.27 1.96 -11.24
N ALA A 13 14.64 2.03 -12.52
CA ALA A 13 14.58 3.25 -13.30
C ALA A 13 13.13 3.76 -13.47
N CYS A 14 12.17 2.86 -13.71
CA CYS A 14 10.74 3.20 -13.74
C CYS A 14 10.26 3.72 -12.38
N LEU A 15 10.68 3.11 -11.27
CA LEU A 15 10.33 3.58 -9.92
C LEU A 15 10.91 4.98 -9.66
N LEU A 16 12.19 5.21 -9.98
CA LEU A 16 12.82 6.53 -9.83
C LEU A 16 12.13 7.59 -10.69
N ALA A 17 11.74 7.24 -11.92
CA ALA A 17 10.97 8.13 -12.78
C ALA A 17 9.58 8.44 -12.22
N ALA A 18 8.88 7.45 -11.65
CA ALA A 18 7.61 7.64 -10.98
C ALA A 18 7.74 8.59 -9.78
N VAL A 19 8.72 8.38 -8.91
CA VAL A 19 9.01 9.27 -7.78
C VAL A 19 9.35 10.68 -8.27
N GLY A 20 10.17 10.81 -9.31
CA GLY A 20 10.50 12.10 -9.92
C GLY A 20 9.28 12.85 -10.45
N LEU A 21 8.29 12.14 -11.03
CA LEU A 21 7.03 12.73 -11.47
C LEU A 21 6.16 13.19 -10.28
N LEU A 22 6.16 12.47 -9.17
CA LEU A 22 5.44 12.91 -7.96
C LEU A 22 6.04 14.21 -7.39
N PHE A 23 7.37 14.31 -7.36
CA PHE A 23 8.04 15.57 -6.99
C PHE A 23 7.76 16.70 -7.98
N ALA A 24 7.85 16.43 -9.29
CA ALA A 24 7.59 17.42 -10.33
C ALA A 24 6.14 17.91 -10.34
N GLY A 25 5.20 17.02 -10.01
CA GLY A 25 3.78 17.34 -9.85
C GLY A 25 3.45 18.00 -8.51
N ARG A 26 4.45 18.28 -7.65
CA ARG A 26 4.28 18.87 -6.32
C ARG A 26 3.34 18.08 -5.41
N PHE A 27 3.28 16.76 -5.61
CA PHE A 27 2.54 15.85 -4.73
C PHE A 27 3.21 15.72 -3.36
N VAL A 28 4.54 15.89 -3.31
CA VAL A 28 5.33 15.91 -2.07
C VAL A 28 5.75 17.34 -1.78
N GLN A 29 5.35 17.86 -0.62
CA GLN A 29 5.65 19.22 -0.18
C GLN A 29 6.31 19.18 1.20
N PHE A 30 7.15 20.18 1.48
CA PHE A 30 7.88 20.30 2.74
C PHE A 30 7.62 21.66 3.42
N ASP A 31 6.62 22.41 2.93
CA ASP A 31 6.29 23.75 3.39
C ASP A 31 4.78 23.92 3.65
N ASP A 32 4.42 24.45 4.82
CA ASP A 32 3.02 24.67 5.24
C ASP A 32 2.31 25.83 4.51
N VAL A 33 3.00 26.51 3.59
CA VAL A 33 2.57 27.83 3.06
C VAL A 33 2.14 27.78 1.60
N SER A 34 2.45 26.70 0.87
CA SER A 34 2.07 26.60 -0.54
C SER A 34 0.63 26.10 -0.65
N GLY A 35 -0.30 27.06 -0.81
CA GLY A 35 -1.72 26.78 -1.03
C GLY A 35 -1.91 25.71 -2.12
N PHE A 36 -2.96 24.89 -1.94
CA PHE A 36 -3.32 23.77 -2.81
C PHE A 36 -2.96 24.06 -4.26
N GLY A 37 -2.10 23.22 -4.84
CA GLY A 37 -1.74 23.34 -6.24
C GLY A 37 -3.01 23.28 -7.09
N SER A 38 -3.52 24.43 -7.51
CA SER A 38 -4.57 24.56 -8.52
C SER A 38 -4.00 24.31 -9.93
N GLU A 39 -2.94 23.52 -10.03
CA GLU A 39 -2.20 23.33 -11.26
C GLU A 39 -2.78 22.14 -12.01
N ARG A 40 -3.36 22.43 -13.17
CA ARG A 40 -3.97 21.49 -14.14
C ARG A 40 -3.13 20.24 -14.48
N TRP A 41 -1.87 20.20 -14.05
CA TRP A 41 -0.88 19.16 -14.30
C TRP A 41 -0.74 18.11 -13.19
N ILE A 42 -1.34 18.31 -12.01
CA ILE A 42 -1.27 17.33 -10.90
C ILE A 42 -1.83 15.99 -11.36
N PHE A 43 -3.12 15.93 -11.72
CA PHE A 43 -3.78 14.71 -12.18
C PHE A 43 -3.02 13.93 -13.27
N PRO A 44 -2.60 14.54 -14.40
CA PRO A 44 -1.90 13.79 -15.45
C PRO A 44 -0.51 13.30 -15.01
N LEU A 45 0.25 14.06 -14.21
CA LEU A 45 1.55 13.62 -13.70
C LEU A 45 1.41 12.49 -12.68
N GLY A 46 0.38 12.55 -11.82
CA GLY A 46 0.03 11.46 -10.92
C GLY A 46 -0.30 10.18 -11.67
N ILE A 47 -1.17 10.25 -12.69
CA ILE A 47 -1.52 9.10 -13.54
C ILE A 47 -0.27 8.51 -14.21
N LEU A 48 0.62 9.36 -14.74
CA LEU A 48 1.87 8.89 -15.34
C LEU A 48 2.79 8.21 -14.31
N ALA A 49 2.89 8.75 -13.10
CA ALA A 49 3.65 8.12 -12.02
C ALA A 49 3.07 6.74 -11.66
N LEU A 50 1.74 6.62 -11.58
CA LEU A 50 1.05 5.36 -11.35
C LEU A 50 1.33 4.34 -12.47
N ILE A 51 1.23 4.76 -13.74
CA ILE A 51 1.52 3.90 -14.89
C ILE A 51 2.96 3.39 -14.81
N LEU A 52 3.93 4.27 -14.52
CA LEU A 52 5.34 3.87 -14.39
C LEU A 52 5.57 2.91 -13.23
N ALA A 53 4.89 3.10 -12.10
CA ALA A 53 4.95 2.17 -10.97
C ALA A 53 4.39 0.79 -11.34
N VAL A 54 3.26 0.74 -12.04
CA VAL A 54 2.68 -0.52 -12.54
C VAL A 54 3.63 -1.21 -13.52
N VAL A 55 4.20 -0.46 -14.46
CA VAL A 55 5.18 -0.98 -15.42
C VAL A 55 6.41 -1.53 -14.70
N ALA A 56 6.90 -0.86 -13.65
CA ALA A 56 8.01 -1.35 -12.84
C ALA A 56 7.71 -2.73 -12.23
N VAL A 57 6.51 -2.90 -11.66
CA VAL A 57 6.05 -4.18 -11.09
C VAL A 57 5.95 -5.26 -12.16
N VAL A 58 5.34 -4.95 -13.31
CA VAL A 58 5.18 -5.90 -14.43
C VAL A 58 6.54 -6.36 -14.96
N ILE A 59 7.50 -5.44 -15.14
CA ILE A 59 8.85 -5.78 -15.60
C ILE A 59 9.57 -6.64 -14.55
N ALA A 60 9.46 -6.28 -13.27
CA ALA A 60 10.12 -7.01 -12.21
C ALA A 60 9.57 -8.44 -12.07
N TRP A 61 8.28 -8.66 -12.33
CA TRP A 61 7.58 -9.93 -12.08
C TRP A 61 8.30 -11.16 -12.65
N ALA A 62 8.88 -11.06 -13.84
CA ALA A 62 9.53 -12.16 -14.53
C ALA A 62 10.84 -12.64 -13.87
N ASP A 63 11.55 -11.79 -13.12
CA ASP A 63 12.83 -12.14 -12.49
C ASP A 63 12.70 -12.04 -10.95
N PRO A 64 12.87 -13.15 -10.21
CA PRO A 64 12.73 -13.13 -8.75
C PRO A 64 13.74 -12.19 -8.08
N ARG A 65 14.93 -11.99 -8.64
CA ARG A 65 15.90 -11.03 -8.08
C ARG A 65 15.44 -9.59 -8.34
N ALA A 66 14.86 -9.30 -9.50
CA ALA A 66 14.32 -7.97 -9.79
C ALA A 66 13.12 -7.65 -8.90
N ARG A 67 12.23 -8.63 -8.64
CA ARG A 67 11.14 -8.51 -7.65
C ARG A 67 11.67 -8.17 -6.26
N LEU A 68 12.69 -8.89 -5.79
CA LEU A 68 13.27 -8.65 -4.47
C LEU A 68 13.82 -7.23 -4.35
N TRP A 69 14.63 -6.79 -5.33
CA TRP A 69 15.22 -5.46 -5.31
C TRP A 69 14.18 -4.35 -5.41
N LEU A 70 13.16 -4.52 -6.26
CA LEU A 70 12.06 -3.57 -6.32
C LEU A 70 11.29 -3.52 -4.99
N GLY A 71 11.00 -4.67 -4.39
CA GLY A 71 10.34 -4.75 -3.08
C GLY A 71 11.14 -4.07 -1.97
N ILE A 72 12.46 -4.27 -1.93
CA ILE A 72 13.36 -3.57 -1.00
C ILE A 72 13.33 -2.06 -1.25
N ALA A 73 13.39 -1.63 -2.51
CA ALA A 73 13.34 -0.20 -2.85
C ALA A 73 12.02 0.45 -2.41
N LEU A 74 10.89 -0.24 -2.58
CA LEU A 74 9.59 0.21 -2.09
C LEU A 74 9.54 0.25 -0.55
N ALA A 75 10.12 -0.73 0.14
CA ALA A 75 10.19 -0.74 1.59
C ALA A 75 11.06 0.41 2.14
N ILE A 76 12.17 0.73 1.47
CA ILE A 76 13.00 1.89 1.80
C ILE A 76 12.23 3.18 1.55
N LEU A 77 11.54 3.30 0.41
CA LEU A 77 10.71 4.46 0.11
C LEU A 77 9.62 4.65 1.17
N LEU A 78 8.94 3.59 1.57
CA LEU A 78 7.97 3.61 2.66
C LEU A 78 8.60 4.11 3.97
N ALA A 79 9.74 3.55 4.37
CA ALA A 79 10.42 3.98 5.59
C ALA A 79 10.82 5.46 5.56
N LEU A 80 11.23 5.97 4.38
CA LEU A 80 11.52 7.38 4.19
C LEU A 80 10.27 8.26 4.27
N LEU A 81 9.13 7.83 3.71
CA LEU A 81 7.86 8.55 3.81
C LEU A 81 7.39 8.63 5.27
N VAL A 82 7.38 7.50 5.98
CA VAL A 82 7.01 7.44 7.40
C VAL A 82 7.95 8.31 8.26
N TRP A 83 9.25 8.25 7.98
CA TRP A 83 10.22 9.11 8.66
C TRP A 83 9.96 10.59 8.40
N GLN A 84 9.71 11.00 7.16
CA GLN A 84 9.41 12.39 6.82
C GLN A 84 8.11 12.86 7.48
N HIS A 85 7.07 12.02 7.47
CA HIS A 85 5.80 12.32 8.13
C HIS A 85 5.95 12.50 9.64
N ALA A 86 6.83 11.74 10.29
CA ALA A 86 7.07 11.83 11.72
C ALA A 86 8.08 12.92 12.14
N ALA A 87 9.06 13.23 11.29
CA ALA A 87 10.18 14.12 11.62
C ALA A 87 10.03 15.55 11.07
N ASN A 88 9.12 15.78 10.12
CA ASN A 88 8.92 17.06 9.47
C ASN A 88 7.44 17.47 9.50
N ASP A 89 7.11 18.40 10.39
CA ASP A 89 5.74 18.89 10.56
C ASP A 89 5.17 19.54 9.29
N GLY A 90 6.03 20.03 8.39
CA GLY A 90 5.64 20.61 7.10
C GLY A 90 5.53 19.60 5.95
N PHE A 91 5.75 18.31 6.20
CA PHE A 91 5.62 17.28 5.18
C PHE A 91 4.13 17.04 4.86
N ARG A 92 3.77 17.22 3.60
CA ARG A 92 2.43 16.94 3.08
C ARG A 92 2.52 16.10 1.81
N PHE A 93 1.65 15.10 1.71
CA PHE A 93 1.39 14.39 0.46
C PHE A 93 -0.06 14.65 0.06
N ILE A 94 -0.26 15.27 -1.10
CA ILE A 94 -1.59 15.71 -1.57
C ILE A 94 -1.78 15.19 -2.98
N TRP A 95 -2.82 14.37 -3.19
CA TRP A 95 -3.17 13.82 -4.50
C TRP A 95 -4.46 14.41 -5.08
N THR A 96 -5.56 14.40 -4.32
CA THR A 96 -6.79 15.11 -4.68
C THR A 96 -7.13 16.25 -3.72
N SER A 97 -7.09 16.05 -2.39
CA SER A 97 -7.44 17.08 -1.39
C SER A 97 -7.16 16.71 0.08
N ASP A 98 -6.82 15.46 0.41
CA ASP A 98 -6.88 14.93 1.78
C ASP A 98 -5.53 14.33 2.22
N GLU A 99 -5.15 14.56 3.48
CA GLU A 99 -3.97 13.96 4.10
C GLU A 99 -4.09 12.42 4.22
N GLY A 100 -5.32 11.88 4.22
CA GLY A 100 -5.57 10.44 4.22
C GLY A 100 -4.97 9.69 3.03
N GLU A 101 -4.70 10.38 1.92
CA GLU A 101 -4.12 9.79 0.69
C GLU A 101 -2.67 9.32 0.91
N LEU A 102 -1.94 9.94 1.85
CA LEU A 102 -0.61 9.48 2.25
C LEU A 102 -0.69 8.09 2.89
N ALA A 103 -1.63 7.90 3.82
CA ALA A 103 -1.80 6.63 4.51
C ALA A 103 -2.20 5.51 3.53
N GLU A 104 -3.05 5.81 2.55
CA GLU A 104 -3.39 4.87 1.47
C GLU A 104 -2.16 4.49 0.64
N LEU A 105 -1.35 5.48 0.23
CA LEU A 105 -0.11 5.24 -0.51
C LEU A 105 0.85 4.37 0.31
N GLU A 106 1.04 4.67 1.60
CA GLU A 106 1.90 3.91 2.50
C GLU A 106 1.45 2.45 2.61
N VAL A 107 0.15 2.21 2.77
CA VAL A 107 -0.43 0.85 2.82
C VAL A 107 -0.21 0.11 1.51
N VAL A 108 -0.44 0.77 0.36
CA VAL A 108 -0.21 0.16 -0.96
C VAL A 108 1.27 -0.17 -1.16
N LEU A 109 2.18 0.76 -0.82
CA LEU A 109 3.62 0.54 -0.91
C LEU A 109 4.06 -0.62 -0.01
N ALA A 110 3.57 -0.67 1.24
CA ALA A 110 3.85 -1.76 2.17
C ALA A 110 3.39 -3.12 1.62
N LEU A 111 2.15 -3.19 1.14
CA LEU A 111 1.59 -4.40 0.55
C LEU A 111 2.38 -4.87 -0.66
N VAL A 112 2.64 -3.98 -1.61
CA VAL A 112 3.38 -4.32 -2.83
C VAL A 112 4.81 -4.74 -2.49
N ALA A 113 5.49 -4.05 -1.57
CA ALA A 113 6.82 -4.42 -1.11
C ALA A 113 6.84 -5.84 -0.51
N VAL A 114 5.91 -6.14 0.40
CA VAL A 114 5.80 -7.46 1.02
C VAL A 114 5.48 -8.54 -0.02
N VAL A 115 4.52 -8.32 -0.92
CA VAL A 115 4.18 -9.28 -1.98
C VAL A 115 5.38 -9.55 -2.88
N LEU A 116 6.10 -8.52 -3.31
CA LEU A 116 7.27 -8.68 -4.16
C LEU A 116 8.39 -9.44 -3.44
N MET A 117 8.68 -9.09 -2.19
CA MET A 117 9.72 -9.74 -1.39
C MET A 117 9.40 -11.20 -1.07
N THR A 118 8.18 -11.49 -0.65
CA THR A 118 7.74 -12.86 -0.27
C THR A 118 7.65 -13.78 -1.48
N THR A 119 7.10 -13.32 -2.61
CA THR A 119 7.02 -14.10 -3.84
C THR A 119 8.39 -14.29 -4.50
N ALA A 120 9.29 -13.30 -4.38
CA ALA A 120 10.69 -13.45 -4.77
C ALA A 120 11.41 -14.46 -3.89
N GLY A 121 11.26 -14.35 -2.57
CA GLY A 121 11.84 -15.26 -1.59
C GLY A 121 11.43 -16.70 -1.84
N ALA A 122 10.14 -16.95 -2.08
CA ALA A 122 9.63 -18.28 -2.44
C ALA A 122 10.25 -18.81 -3.74
N ALA A 123 10.43 -17.96 -4.76
CA ALA A 123 11.05 -18.34 -6.02
C ALA A 123 12.58 -18.56 -5.94
N LEU A 124 13.25 -17.97 -4.95
CA LEU A 124 14.69 -18.12 -4.70
C LEU A 124 15.03 -19.29 -3.77
N GLY A 125 14.07 -20.19 -3.49
CA GLY A 125 14.27 -21.35 -2.63
C GLY A 125 13.77 -21.17 -1.19
N GLY A 126 13.12 -20.06 -0.88
CA GLY A 126 12.36 -19.89 0.36
C GLY A 126 11.15 -20.81 0.43
N GLY A 127 10.70 -21.12 1.65
CA GLY A 127 9.56 -22.01 1.85
C GLY A 127 8.25 -21.44 1.28
N ARG A 128 7.35 -22.33 0.84
CA ARG A 128 6.00 -21.97 0.31
C ARG A 128 5.14 -21.15 1.29
N TRP A 129 5.49 -21.15 2.57
CA TRP A 129 4.86 -20.34 3.61
C TRP A 129 4.96 -18.83 3.34
N LEU A 130 5.98 -18.36 2.63
CA LEU A 130 6.14 -16.95 2.28
C LEU A 130 4.98 -16.43 1.42
N VAL A 131 4.52 -17.22 0.45
CA VAL A 131 3.36 -16.87 -0.39
C VAL A 131 2.08 -16.85 0.43
N ARG A 132 1.96 -17.73 1.44
CA ARG A 132 0.81 -17.73 2.35
C ARG A 132 0.77 -16.47 3.20
N VAL A 133 1.92 -16.04 3.74
CA VAL A 133 2.03 -14.78 4.48
C VAL A 133 1.59 -13.59 3.62
N ALA A 134 2.04 -13.53 2.37
CA ALA A 134 1.61 -12.49 1.42
C ALA A 134 0.09 -12.51 1.21
N ALA A 135 -0.47 -13.69 0.97
CA ALA A 135 -1.90 -13.86 0.75
C ALA A 135 -2.73 -13.49 1.99
N TYR A 136 -2.31 -13.88 3.19
CA TYR A 136 -2.96 -13.52 4.44
C TYR A 136 -2.89 -12.02 4.70
N LEU A 137 -1.75 -11.38 4.43
CA LEU A 137 -1.60 -9.94 4.60
C LEU A 137 -2.52 -9.17 3.65
N CYS A 138 -2.47 -9.49 2.35
CA CYS A 138 -3.34 -8.87 1.35
C CYS A 138 -4.83 -9.08 1.67
N GLY A 139 -5.20 -10.32 2.03
CA GLY A 139 -6.57 -10.65 2.40
C GLY A 139 -7.03 -9.90 3.66
N SER A 140 -6.16 -9.75 4.66
CA SER A 140 -6.47 -9.03 5.90
C SER A 140 -6.66 -7.55 5.65
N VAL A 141 -5.79 -6.91 4.85
CA VAL A 141 -5.95 -5.48 4.53
C VAL A 141 -7.22 -5.24 3.73
N ALA A 142 -7.51 -6.08 2.74
CA ALA A 142 -8.76 -5.97 1.98
C ALA A 142 -10.00 -6.10 2.88
N LEU A 143 -9.98 -7.04 3.83
CA LEU A 143 -11.10 -7.25 4.75
C LEU A 143 -11.26 -6.06 5.72
N VAL A 144 -10.16 -5.55 6.28
CA VAL A 144 -10.17 -4.36 7.15
C VAL A 144 -10.71 -3.15 6.39
N PHE A 145 -10.30 -2.95 5.14
CA PHE A 145 -10.78 -1.85 4.32
C PHE A 145 -12.29 -1.97 4.01
N VAL A 146 -12.77 -3.15 3.65
CA VAL A 146 -14.20 -3.40 3.45
C VAL A 146 -14.99 -3.18 4.73
N ALA A 147 -14.47 -3.63 5.88
CA ALA A 147 -15.11 -3.41 7.18
C ALA A 147 -15.17 -1.92 7.54
N PHE A 148 -14.11 -1.17 7.25
CA PHE A 148 -14.07 0.29 7.41
C PHE A 148 -15.16 0.98 6.57
N LEU A 149 -15.25 0.67 5.28
CA LEU A 149 -16.29 1.23 4.39
C LEU A 149 -17.71 0.84 4.84
N ALA A 150 -17.91 -0.41 5.27
CA ALA A 150 -19.17 -0.85 5.84
C ALA A 150 -19.54 -0.07 7.12
N GLY A 151 -18.57 0.16 8.00
CA GLY A 151 -18.76 0.99 9.20
C GLY A 151 -19.11 2.44 8.87
N LEU A 152 -18.40 3.05 7.91
CA LEU A 152 -18.71 4.40 7.42
C LEU A 152 -20.17 4.51 6.95
N THR A 153 -20.54 3.66 6.01
CA THR A 153 -21.89 3.67 5.41
C THR A 153 -22.99 3.38 6.42
N TYR A 154 -22.73 2.47 7.37
CA TYR A 154 -23.68 2.18 8.44
C TYR A 154 -23.88 3.38 9.38
N TYR A 155 -22.81 4.03 9.82
CA TYR A 155 -22.89 5.16 10.74
C TYR A 155 -23.47 6.41 10.08
N ASP A 156 -23.12 6.65 8.82
CA ASP A 156 -23.74 7.72 8.02
C ASP A 156 -25.27 7.54 7.93
N ALA A 157 -25.72 6.31 7.64
CA ALA A 157 -27.14 6.02 7.51
C ALA A 157 -27.92 6.07 8.83
N THR A 158 -27.29 5.74 9.97
CA THR A 158 -27.98 5.52 11.26
C THR A 158 -27.79 6.63 12.29
N ALA A 159 -26.64 7.30 12.30
CA ALA A 159 -26.28 8.28 13.33
C ALA A 159 -26.22 9.72 12.78
N CYS A 160 -25.97 9.91 11.48
CA CYS A 160 -25.73 11.23 10.90
C CYS A 160 -26.95 11.90 10.27
N LYS A 161 -28.02 11.15 9.96
CA LYS A 161 -29.25 11.73 9.41
C LYS A 161 -30.07 12.58 10.40
N SER A 162 -29.79 12.48 11.69
CA SER A 162 -30.59 13.09 12.77
C SER A 162 -29.81 14.02 13.70
N SER A 163 -28.55 14.32 13.39
CA SER A 163 -27.67 15.14 14.23
C SER A 163 -27.30 16.44 13.50
N ASP A 164 -27.62 17.60 14.10
CA ASP A 164 -27.21 18.93 13.62
C ASP A 164 -25.71 19.25 13.91
N GLY A 165 -24.95 18.28 14.46
CA GLY A 165 -23.53 18.41 14.77
C GLY A 165 -22.61 17.52 13.92
N ASP A 166 -21.31 17.82 13.95
CA ASP A 166 -20.24 17.14 13.19
C ASP A 166 -20.40 15.61 13.21
N CYS A 167 -20.76 15.06 12.05
CA CYS A 167 -20.96 13.64 11.84
C CYS A 167 -19.63 12.88 11.94
N LEU A 168 -19.45 12.10 13.02
CA LEU A 168 -18.28 11.25 13.25
C LEU A 168 -18.36 9.89 12.53
N ALA A 169 -18.94 9.84 11.32
CA ALA A 169 -18.97 8.61 10.52
C ALA A 169 -17.56 7.99 10.30
N PRO A 170 -16.48 8.76 10.07
CA PRO A 170 -15.11 8.25 10.00
C PRO A 170 -14.69 7.41 11.21
N LEU A 171 -15.08 7.83 12.41
CA LEU A 171 -14.79 7.11 13.64
C LEU A 171 -15.52 5.76 13.68
N GLY A 172 -16.76 5.72 13.21
CA GLY A 172 -17.53 4.49 13.05
C GLY A 172 -16.85 3.49 12.12
N GLY A 173 -16.33 3.96 10.98
CA GLY A 173 -15.49 3.17 10.09
C GLY A 173 -14.26 2.61 10.80
N MET A 174 -13.51 3.44 11.54
CA MET A 174 -12.30 3.01 12.25
C MET A 174 -12.58 1.89 13.26
N VAL A 175 -13.67 1.98 14.04
CA VAL A 175 -14.03 0.94 15.00
C VAL A 175 -14.26 -0.40 14.30
N TRP A 176 -14.98 -0.40 13.18
CA TRP A 176 -15.23 -1.63 12.40
C TRP A 176 -13.95 -2.21 11.80
N GLY A 177 -13.08 -1.35 11.26
CA GLY A 177 -11.76 -1.75 10.78
C GLY A 177 -10.89 -2.37 11.90
N LEU A 178 -10.91 -1.79 13.10
CA LEU A 178 -10.15 -2.28 14.25
C LEU A 178 -10.67 -3.63 14.75
N VAL A 179 -11.99 -3.84 14.74
CA VAL A 179 -12.60 -5.14 15.07
C VAL A 179 -12.32 -6.21 14.00
N ALA A 180 -12.13 -5.83 12.73
CA ALA A 180 -11.78 -6.76 11.68
C ALA A 180 -10.39 -7.41 11.87
N ILE A 181 -9.45 -6.73 12.54
CA ILE A 181 -8.09 -7.25 12.80
C ILE A 181 -8.10 -8.59 13.59
N PRO A 182 -8.71 -8.68 14.79
CA PRO A 182 -8.77 -9.96 15.51
C PRO A 182 -9.56 -11.03 14.75
N VAL A 183 -10.58 -10.66 13.97
CA VAL A 183 -11.32 -11.62 13.12
C VAL A 183 -10.40 -12.23 12.05
N CYS A 184 -9.59 -11.40 11.39
CA CYS A 184 -8.57 -11.86 10.43
C CYS A 184 -7.56 -12.81 11.10
N LEU A 185 -7.08 -12.49 12.30
CA LEU A 185 -6.15 -13.35 13.05
C LEU A 185 -6.77 -14.72 13.35
N VAL A 186 -8.01 -14.76 13.82
CA VAL A 186 -8.74 -16.01 14.06
C VAL A 186 -8.89 -16.81 12.76
N ALA A 187 -9.26 -16.16 11.66
CA ALA A 187 -9.40 -16.81 10.36
C ALA A 187 -8.07 -17.43 9.89
N ILE A 188 -6.95 -16.71 10.02
CA ILE A 188 -5.61 -17.22 9.66
C ILE A 188 -5.25 -18.45 10.50
N VAL A 189 -5.48 -18.40 11.82
CA VAL A 189 -5.22 -19.54 12.71
C VAL A 189 -6.06 -20.75 12.31
N VAL A 190 -7.35 -20.56 12.04
CA VAL A 190 -8.25 -21.64 11.59
C VAL A 190 -7.77 -22.25 10.28
N ILE A 191 -7.39 -21.42 9.30
CA ILE A 191 -6.88 -21.88 8.00
C ILE A 191 -5.61 -22.72 8.19
N GLU A 192 -4.63 -22.25 8.97
CA GLU A 192 -3.39 -23.00 9.21
C GLU A 192 -3.64 -24.31 9.97
N VAL A 193 -4.55 -24.33 10.95
CA VAL A 193 -4.92 -25.58 11.65
C VAL A 193 -5.54 -26.59 10.68
N VAL A 194 -6.42 -26.15 9.78
CA VAL A 194 -7.03 -27.01 8.77
C VAL A 194 -5.99 -27.55 7.79
N LEU A 195 -5.09 -26.69 7.31
CA LEU A 195 -4.01 -27.10 6.40
C LEU A 195 -3.06 -28.09 7.06
N TRP A 196 -2.68 -27.86 8.31
CA TRP A 196 -1.82 -28.76 9.08
C TRP A 196 -2.45 -30.14 9.27
N ARG A 197 -3.75 -30.20 9.63
CA ARG A 197 -4.48 -31.47 9.77
C ARG A 197 -4.52 -32.25 8.46
N ARG A 198 -4.72 -31.58 7.33
CA ARG A 198 -4.72 -32.22 6.00
C ARG A 198 -3.35 -32.80 5.63
N THR A 199 -2.26 -32.09 5.94
CA THR A 199 -0.90 -32.60 5.68
C THR A 199 -0.48 -33.75 6.58
N LYS A 200 -1.12 -33.93 7.74
CA LYS A 200 -0.81 -35.03 8.68
C LYS A 200 -1.63 -36.29 8.42
N SER A 201 -2.73 -36.17 7.67
CA SER A 201 -3.69 -37.26 7.42
C SER A 201 -3.50 -37.93 6.05
N GLY A 202 -2.55 -37.48 5.25
CA GLY A 202 -2.17 -38.07 3.96
C GLY A 202 -0.67 -38.31 3.91
#